data_AF-A0A382U583-F1
#
_entry.id   AF-A0A382U583-F1
#
_cell.length_a   1.000
_cell.length_b   1.000
_cell.length_c   1.000
_cell.angle_alpha   90.00
_cell.angle_beta   90.00
_cell.angle_gamma   90.00
#
_symmetry.space_group_name_H-M   'P 1'
#
loop_
_entity.id
_entity.type
_entity.pdbx_description
1 polymer ?
#
loop_
_entity_poly.entity_id
_entity_poly.type
_entity_poly.pdbx_seq_one_letter_code
_entity_poly.pdbx_strand_id
1 'polypeptide(L)'
;MIKGLHHNAYRCRNSEETRRFYEDFLGLPLVHSLEIAITKTGRDTKVLHTFYQMDDGSCLAFFDDPDTPFEFKTQRDFDLHIALEIEHSHLLKMLDKGKARGI
;
A
#
# COMPACT_ATOMS: atom_id res chain seq x y z
N MET A 1 17.90 -19.42 0.62
CA MET A 1 17.78 -18.61 1.85
C MET A 1 16.96 -17.36 1.56
N ILE A 2 16.10 -16.96 2.49
CA ILE A 2 15.28 -15.72 2.42
C ILE A 2 16.12 -14.55 2.94
N LYS A 3 16.09 -13.39 2.27
CA LYS A 3 16.96 -12.25 2.58
C LYS A 3 16.28 -11.08 3.31
N GLY A 4 14.97 -10.93 3.14
CA GLY A 4 14.21 -9.80 3.66
C GLY A 4 12.84 -9.71 2.99
N LEU A 5 12.07 -8.67 3.32
CA LEU A 5 10.83 -8.37 2.63
C LEU A 5 11.16 -7.81 1.24
N HIS A 6 10.61 -8.41 0.19
CA HIS A 6 10.69 -7.82 -1.15
C HIS A 6 9.56 -6.79 -1.34
N HIS A 7 8.31 -7.21 -1.07
CA HIS A 7 7.17 -6.32 -0.88
C HIS A 7 6.07 -7.02 -0.08
N ASN A 8 5.16 -6.25 0.49
CA ASN A 8 3.87 -6.73 1.02
C ASN A 8 2.74 -6.08 0.21
N ALA A 9 1.75 -6.86 -0.21
CA ALA A 9 0.75 -6.41 -1.17
C ALA A 9 -0.69 -6.55 -0.63
N TYR A 10 -1.51 -5.54 -0.88
CA TYR A 10 -2.92 -5.48 -0.47
C TYR A 10 -3.84 -5.23 -1.67
N ARG A 11 -5.14 -5.47 -1.48
CA ARG A 11 -6.18 -4.92 -2.36
C ARG A 11 -6.50 -3.49 -1.94
N CYS A 12 -6.75 -2.62 -2.91
CA CYS A 12 -7.31 -1.30 -2.66
C CYS A 12 -8.62 -1.14 -3.45
N ARG A 13 -9.43 -0.16 -3.03
CA ARG A 13 -10.64 0.23 -3.76
C ARG A 13 -10.33 1.20 -4.91
N ASN A 14 -9.29 2.02 -4.75
CA ASN A 14 -8.89 3.05 -5.69
C ASN A 14 -7.39 3.35 -5.53
N SER A 15 -6.63 3.23 -6.61
CA SER A 15 -5.18 3.47 -6.60
C SER A 15 -4.80 4.93 -6.33
N GLU A 16 -5.58 5.90 -6.80
CA GLU A 16 -5.28 7.32 -6.59
C GLU A 16 -5.50 7.73 -5.13
N GLU A 17 -6.59 7.27 -4.48
CA GLU A 17 -6.78 7.47 -3.04
C GLU A 17 -5.65 6.83 -2.23
N THR A 18 -5.22 5.64 -2.65
CA THR A 18 -4.07 4.92 -2.06
C THR A 18 -2.78 5.72 -2.23
N ARG A 19 -2.50 6.22 -3.45
CA ARG A 19 -1.32 7.05 -3.77
C ARG A 19 -1.28 8.29 -2.89
N ARG A 20 -2.40 9.01 -2.76
CA ARG A 20 -2.48 10.21 -1.92
C ARG A 20 -2.17 9.93 -0.45
N PHE A 21 -2.48 8.74 0.05
CA PHE A 21 -2.09 8.37 1.41
C PHE A 21 -0.61 7.96 1.51
N TYR A 22 -0.15 6.99 0.71
CA TYR A 22 1.20 6.45 0.85
C TYR A 22 2.29 7.38 0.31
N GLU A 23 2.05 8.06 -0.81
CA GLU A 23 2.98 9.02 -1.39
C GLU A 23 2.81 10.41 -0.78
N ASP A 24 1.65 11.05 -0.92
CA ASP A 24 1.53 12.46 -0.52
C ASP A 24 1.48 12.64 1.02
N PHE A 25 0.88 11.71 1.76
CA PHE A 25 0.80 11.79 3.22
C PHE A 25 1.99 11.13 3.92
N LEU A 26 2.29 9.85 3.67
CA LEU A 26 3.41 9.16 4.32
C LEU A 26 4.78 9.50 3.70
N GLY A 27 4.83 9.97 2.46
CA GLY A 27 6.09 10.33 1.78
C GLY A 27 6.81 9.17 1.11
N LEU A 28 6.16 8.00 0.96
CA LEU A 28 6.76 6.85 0.28
C LEU A 28 6.68 7.03 -1.24
N PRO A 29 7.81 7.08 -1.96
CA PRO A 29 7.79 7.30 -3.41
C PRO A 29 7.11 6.16 -4.16
N LEU A 30 6.23 6.48 -5.11
CA LEU A 30 5.73 5.53 -6.09
C LEU A 30 6.85 5.20 -7.09
N VAL A 31 7.42 4.00 -6.98
CA VAL A 31 8.57 3.60 -7.82
C VAL A 31 8.18 2.76 -9.02
N HIS A 32 7.05 2.06 -8.96
CA HIS A 32 6.56 1.22 -10.06
C HIS A 32 5.03 1.22 -10.16
N SER A 33 4.54 1.10 -11.38
CA SER A 33 3.13 0.84 -11.71
C SER A 33 3.09 -0.14 -12.87
N LEU A 34 2.42 -1.27 -12.67
CA LEU A 34 2.39 -2.38 -13.62
C LEU A 34 0.94 -2.75 -13.92
N GLU A 35 0.61 -2.86 -15.21
CA GLU A 35 -0.65 -3.45 -15.63
C GLU A 35 -0.51 -4.98 -15.72
N ILE A 36 -1.48 -5.67 -15.13
CA ILE A 36 -1.63 -7.12 -15.23
C ILE A 36 -2.80 -7.37 -16.18
N ALA A 37 -2.49 -7.79 -17.40
CA ALA A 37 -3.48 -8.11 -18.43
C ALA A 37 -4.04 -9.54 -18.32
N ILE A 38 -3.27 -10.46 -17.71
CA ILE A 38 -3.61 -11.88 -17.60
C ILE A 38 -3.24 -12.36 -16.18
N THR A 39 -4.17 -13.02 -15.50
CA THR A 39 -3.93 -13.59 -14.17
C THR A 39 -2.98 -14.80 -14.24
N LYS A 40 -2.48 -15.24 -13.08
CA LYS A 40 -1.68 -16.48 -12.97
C LYS A 40 -2.42 -17.73 -13.50
N THR A 41 -3.75 -17.73 -13.52
CA THR A 41 -4.58 -18.84 -14.03
C THR A 41 -4.97 -18.68 -15.50
N GLY A 42 -4.47 -17.67 -16.21
CA GLY A 42 -4.75 -17.45 -17.63
C GLY A 42 -6.05 -16.71 -17.94
N ARG A 43 -6.67 -16.04 -16.95
CA ARG A 43 -7.87 -15.23 -17.15
C ARG A 43 -7.48 -13.80 -17.53
N ASP A 44 -8.14 -13.22 -18.53
CA ASP A 44 -7.96 -11.81 -18.89
C ASP A 44 -8.44 -10.88 -17.75
N THR A 45 -7.73 -9.78 -17.54
CA THR A 45 -8.03 -8.76 -16.51
C THR A 45 -7.33 -7.44 -16.83
N LYS A 46 -7.59 -6.39 -16.05
CA LYS A 46 -6.95 -5.07 -16.18
C LYS A 46 -6.55 -4.54 -14.81
N VAL A 47 -5.83 -5.37 -14.04
CA VAL A 47 -5.45 -5.01 -12.67
C VAL A 47 -4.22 -4.11 -12.71
N LEU A 48 -4.29 -2.97 -12.02
CA LEU A 48 -3.13 -2.11 -11.77
C LEU A 48 -2.43 -2.57 -10.48
N HIS A 49 -1.11 -2.66 -10.52
CA HIS A 49 -0.27 -2.99 -9.37
C HIS A 49 0.75 -1.87 -9.13
N THR A 50 0.58 -1.11 -8.05
CA THR A 50 1.43 0.04 -7.70
C THR A 50 2.35 -0.27 -6.52
N PHE A 51 3.55 0.29 -6.48
CA PHE A 51 4.59 0.01 -5.46
C PHE A 51 5.15 1.29 -4.83
N TYR A 52 5.08 1.39 -3.51
CA TYR A 52 5.56 2.51 -2.70
C TYR A 52 6.76 2.05 -1.87
N GLN A 53 7.93 2.63 -2.13
CA GLN A 53 9.22 2.13 -1.62
C GLN A 53 9.58 2.72 -0.25
N MET A 54 10.13 1.88 0.63
CA MET A 54 10.78 2.25 1.89
C MET A 54 12.28 2.42 1.70
N ASP A 55 12.97 3.01 2.69
CA ASP A 55 14.40 3.35 2.60
C ASP A 55 15.32 2.14 2.35
N ASP A 56 14.91 0.94 2.78
CA ASP A 56 15.66 -0.31 2.56
C ASP A 56 15.44 -0.92 1.16
N GLY A 57 14.63 -0.27 0.32
CA GLY A 57 14.28 -0.70 -1.02
C GLY A 57 13.07 -1.63 -1.11
N SER A 58 12.56 -2.16 0.01
CA SER A 58 11.34 -2.97 0.03
C SER A 58 10.10 -2.10 -0.17
N CYS A 59 8.97 -2.70 -0.58
CA CYS A 59 7.78 -1.94 -0.97
C CYS A 59 6.50 -2.35 -0.24
N LEU A 60 5.61 -1.38 -0.03
CA LEU A 60 4.17 -1.64 0.08
C LEU A 60 3.56 -1.58 -1.31
N ALA A 61 2.73 -2.56 -1.65
CA ALA A 61 2.14 -2.67 -2.97
C ALA A 61 0.62 -2.85 -2.91
N PHE A 62 -0.07 -2.42 -3.96
CA PHE A 62 -1.53 -2.41 -4.01
C PHE A 62 -2.04 -2.86 -5.36
N PHE A 63 -3.02 -3.77 -5.33
CA PHE A 63 -3.78 -4.21 -6.49
C PHE A 63 -5.11 -3.46 -6.56
N ASP A 64 -5.36 -2.85 -7.70
CA ASP A 64 -6.63 -2.21 -8.08
C ASP A 64 -7.21 -2.96 -9.27
N ASP A 65 -8.36 -3.60 -9.07
CA ASP A 65 -9.04 -4.40 -10.10
C ASP A 65 -10.37 -3.71 -10.36
N PRO A 66 -10.50 -2.99 -11.48
CA PRO A 66 -11.68 -2.20 -11.77
C PRO A 66 -12.93 -3.07 -12.01
N ASP A 67 -12.76 -4.35 -12.36
CA ASP A 67 -13.86 -5.26 -12.65
C ASP A 67 -14.43 -5.90 -11.37
N THR A 68 -13.68 -5.85 -10.27
CA THR A 68 -14.05 -6.47 -8.99
C THR A 68 -14.03 -5.44 -7.86
N PRO A 69 -15.19 -4.80 -7.55
CA PRO A 69 -15.29 -3.84 -6.47
C PRO A 69 -14.73 -4.39 -5.15
N PHE A 70 -13.98 -3.56 -4.44
CA PHE A 70 -13.37 -3.94 -3.16
C PHE A 70 -14.01 -3.15 -2.02
N GLU A 71 -14.66 -3.89 -1.13
CA GLU A 71 -15.21 -3.38 0.12
C GLU A 71 -14.42 -3.92 1.30
N PHE A 72 -14.00 -3.02 2.18
CA PHE A 72 -13.36 -3.42 3.42
C PHE A 72 -14.38 -4.12 4.31
N LYS A 73 -14.12 -5.40 4.61
CA LYS A 73 -14.92 -6.14 5.59
C LYS A 73 -14.73 -5.53 6.99
N THR A 74 -15.75 -5.57 7.82
CA THR A 74 -15.61 -5.31 9.26
C THR A 74 -14.63 -6.33 9.84
N GLN A 75 -13.58 -5.85 10.51
CA GLN A 75 -12.53 -6.68 11.10
C GLN A 75 -12.36 -6.34 12.59
N ARG A 76 -11.81 -7.28 13.35
CA ARG A 76 -11.32 -6.99 14.69
C ARG A 76 -10.00 -6.24 14.59
N ASP A 77 -9.69 -5.51 15.66
CA ASP A 77 -8.52 -4.68 15.87
C ASP A 77 -7.17 -5.36 15.56
N PHE A 78 -7.09 -6.68 15.65
CA PHE A 78 -5.85 -7.44 15.42
C PHE A 78 -5.84 -8.28 14.13
N ASP A 79 -6.88 -8.24 13.30
CA ASP A 79 -6.97 -9.16 12.14
C ASP A 79 -6.05 -8.76 10.97
N LEU A 80 -5.84 -7.45 10.75
CA LEU A 80 -4.97 -6.94 9.68
C LEU A 80 -4.23 -5.68 10.14
N HIS A 81 -2.91 -5.76 10.20
CA HIS A 81 -2.03 -4.68 10.62
C HIS A 81 -0.68 -4.77 9.92
N ILE A 82 -0.10 -3.62 9.61
CA ILE A 82 1.31 -3.49 9.25
C ILE A 82 1.92 -2.32 10.02
N ALA A 83 3.06 -2.57 10.64
CA ALA A 83 3.88 -1.56 11.29
C ALA A 83 5.13 -1.34 10.46
N LEU A 84 5.48 -0.07 10.26
CA LEU A 84 6.71 0.33 9.59
C LEU A 84 7.61 0.99 10.63
N GLU A 85 8.87 0.58 10.66
CA GLU A 85 9.86 1.18 11.55
C GLU A 85 10.22 2.58 11.06
N ILE A 86 10.37 3.51 12.01
CA ILE A 86 10.73 4.88 11.72
C ILE A 86 11.44 5.52 12.91
N GLU A 87 12.27 6.53 12.62
CA GLU A 87 12.91 7.35 13.63
C GLU A 87 11.90 8.02 14.56
N HIS A 88 12.17 8.00 15.88
CA HIS A 88 11.25 8.54 16.88
C HIS A 88 10.88 10.02 16.64
N SER A 89 11.86 10.83 16.21
CA SER A 89 11.62 12.24 15.90
C SER A 89 10.69 12.44 14.70
N HIS A 90 10.72 11.52 13.72
CA HIS A 90 9.83 11.54 12.57
C HIS A 90 8.43 11.03 12.97
N LEU A 91 8.35 10.01 13.82
CA LEU A 91 7.08 9.51 14.37
C LEU A 91 6.26 10.63 15.01
N LEU A 92 6.88 11.47 15.85
CA LEU A 92 6.19 12.59 16.50
C LEU A 92 5.60 13.58 15.49
N LYS A 93 6.35 13.91 14.44
CA LYS A 93 5.88 14.79 13.35
C LYS A 93 4.68 14.18 12.61
N MET A 94 4.75 12.89 12.30
CA MET A 94 3.68 12.19 11.59
C MET A 94 2.44 11.99 12.46
N LEU A 95 2.59 11.79 13.76
CA LEU A 95 1.49 11.75 14.72
C LEU A 95 0.73 13.08 14.74
N ASP A 96 1.44 14.21 14.82
CA ASP A 96 0.81 15.53 14.79
C ASP A 96 0.15 15.82 13.44
N LYS A 97 0.80 15.44 12.33
CA LYS A 97 0.24 15.55 10.97
C LYS A 97 -1.04 14.72 10.79
N GLY A 98 -1.08 13.50 11.35
CA GLY A 98 -2.25 12.62 11.34
C GLY A 98 -3.42 13.23 12.09
N LYS A 99 -3.19 13.63 13.35
CA LYS A 99 -4.20 14.32 14.19
C LYS A 99 -4.78 15.55 13.51
N ALA A 100 -3.93 16.38 12.89
CA ALA A 100 -4.37 17.58 12.18
C ALA A 100 -5.24 17.29 10.94
N ARG A 101 -5.17 16.08 10.37
CA ARG A 101 -5.98 15.63 9.24
C ARG A 101 -7.15 14.73 9.65
N GLY A 102 -7.36 14.49 10.94
CA GLY A 102 -8.41 13.60 11.44
C GLY A 102 -8.17 12.12 11.16
N ILE A 103 -6.90 11.73 11.05
CA ILE A 103 -6.44 10.34 10.92
C ILE A 103 -6.01 9.83 12.29
#